data_AF-A0A7C3PHT4-F1
#
_entry.id   AF-A0A7C3PHT4-F1
#
_cell.length_a   1.000
_cell.length_b   1.000
_cell.length_c   1.000
_cell.angle_alpha   90.00
_cell.angle_beta   90.00
_cell.angle_gamma   90.00
#
_symmetry.space_group_name_H-M   'P 1'
#
loop_
_entity.id
_entity.type
_entity.pdbx_description
1 polymer ?
#
loop_
_entity_poly.entity_id
_entity_poly.type
_entity_poly.pdbx_seq_one_letter_code
_entity_poly.pdbx_strand_id
1 'polypeptide(L)'
;NVALTRYVTTVVGSMLIGLAGAYLPMVYTATFTEGMVRGRGWLSIALTFFGGWSPHLIFFGALFFAAVEVLAFRVQVTGVGIPYQLILMLPYLATIAVMLPTFRRLQIPAFLGKNYDRERRLLL
;
A
#
# COMPACT_ATOMS: atom_id res chain seq x y z
N ASN A 1 19.40 -17.82 4.61
CA ASN A 1 20.36 -16.77 4.17
C ASN A 1 19.68 -15.40 4.22
N VAL A 2 20.03 -14.56 5.21
CA VAL A 2 19.36 -13.26 5.43
C VAL A 2 19.68 -12.22 4.34
N ALA A 3 20.91 -12.24 3.81
CA ALA A 3 21.32 -11.30 2.76
C ALA A 3 20.51 -11.53 1.48
N LEU A 4 20.37 -12.79 1.07
CA LEU A 4 19.58 -13.17 -0.10
C LEU A 4 18.12 -12.70 0.06
N THR A 5 17.48 -12.95 1.20
CA THR A 5 16.09 -12.52 1.43
C THR A 5 15.93 -11.00 1.32
N ARG A 6 16.90 -10.21 1.82
CA ARG A 6 16.87 -8.74 1.70
C ARG A 6 17.02 -8.27 0.25
N TYR A 7 17.92 -8.87 -0.51
CA TYR A 7 18.08 -8.54 -1.93
C TYR A 7 16.84 -8.91 -2.73
N VAL A 8 16.31 -10.12 -2.55
CA VAL A 8 15.10 -10.58 -3.26
C VAL A 8 13.91 -9.68 -2.95
N THR A 9 13.65 -9.39 -1.67
CA THR A 9 12.52 -8.52 -1.28
C THR A 9 12.65 -7.10 -1.83
N THR A 10 13.86 -6.54 -1.87
CA THR A 10 14.10 -5.21 -2.44
C THR A 10 13.91 -5.19 -3.96
N VAL A 11 14.45 -6.18 -4.67
CA VAL A 11 14.31 -6.28 -6.14
C VAL A 11 12.86 -6.49 -6.53
N VAL A 12 12.18 -7.45 -5.89
CA VAL A 12 10.76 -7.73 -6.15
C VAL A 12 9.89 -6.52 -5.82
N GLY A 13 10.14 -5.85 -4.67
CA GLY A 13 9.42 -4.65 -4.29
C GLY A 13 9.57 -3.52 -5.32
N SER A 14 10.80 -3.25 -5.76
CA SER A 14 11.07 -2.23 -6.78
C SER A 14 10.45 -2.56 -8.14
N MET A 15 10.45 -3.84 -8.55
CA MET A 15 9.78 -4.28 -9.77
C MET A 15 8.27 -4.01 -9.72
N LEU A 16 7.61 -4.33 -8.60
CA LEU A 16 6.17 -4.09 -8.42
C LEU A 16 5.84 -2.59 -8.44
N ILE A 17 6.67 -1.76 -7.82
CA ILE A 17 6.50 -0.29 -7.84
C ILE A 17 6.66 0.26 -9.26
N GLY A 18 7.64 -0.25 -10.03
CA GLY A 18 7.82 0.11 -11.44
C GLY A 18 6.60 -0.26 -12.30
N LEU A 19 6.06 -1.47 -12.12
CA LEU A 19 4.85 -1.92 -12.81
C LEU A 19 3.62 -1.07 -12.46
N ALA A 20 3.45 -0.71 -11.18
CA ALA A 20 2.37 0.16 -10.74
C ALA A 20 2.46 1.56 -11.36
N GLY A 21 3.67 2.10 -11.53
CA GLY A 21 3.90 3.38 -12.21
C GLY A 21 3.55 3.33 -13.70
N ALA A 22 3.93 2.25 -14.40
CA ALA A 22 3.60 2.07 -15.82
C ALA A 22 2.09 1.83 -16.06
N TYR A 23 1.39 1.20 -15.10
CA TYR A 23 -0.04 0.93 -15.17
C TYR A 23 -0.89 2.21 -15.27
N LEU A 24 -0.50 3.29 -14.60
CA LEU A 24 -1.25 4.54 -14.57
C LEU A 24 -1.48 5.15 -15.97
N PRO A 25 -0.43 5.51 -16.76
CA PRO A 25 -0.65 6.09 -18.08
C PRO A 25 -1.12 5.08 -19.13
N MET A 26 -0.74 3.80 -19.01
CA MET A 26 -1.03 2.80 -20.05
C MET A 26 -2.45 2.22 -19.95
N VAL A 27 -2.93 1.93 -18.74
CA VAL A 27 -4.18 1.18 -18.54
C VAL A 27 -5.25 2.02 -17.87
N TYR A 28 -4.89 2.88 -16.90
CA TYR A 28 -5.88 3.61 -16.12
C TYR A 28 -6.57 4.72 -16.92
N THR A 29 -5.81 5.47 -17.71
CA THR A 29 -6.31 6.65 -18.46
C THR A 29 -5.96 6.65 -19.94
N ALA A 30 -5.11 5.72 -20.40
CA ALA A 30 -4.60 5.64 -21.78
C ALA A 30 -4.03 6.96 -22.33
N THR A 31 -3.69 7.88 -21.45
CA THR A 31 -3.18 9.23 -21.70
C THR A 31 -2.37 9.60 -20.47
N PHE A 32 -1.34 10.43 -20.65
CA PHE A 32 -0.57 11.01 -19.56
C PHE A 32 -1.16 12.39 -19.22
N THR A 33 -1.50 12.61 -17.95
CA THR A 33 -2.01 13.89 -17.43
C THR A 33 -1.22 14.23 -16.18
N GLU A 34 -0.89 15.52 -16.04
CA GLU A 34 -0.19 16.01 -14.87
C GLU A 34 -0.98 15.72 -13.59
N GLY A 35 -0.28 15.16 -12.61
CA GLY A 35 -0.87 14.80 -11.33
C GLY A 35 -1.65 13.49 -11.31
N MET A 36 -1.45 12.55 -12.22
CA MET A 36 -2.11 11.22 -12.16
C MET A 36 -1.93 10.47 -10.83
N VAL A 37 -0.77 10.63 -10.19
CA VAL A 37 -0.49 9.98 -8.90
C VAL A 37 -1.18 10.70 -7.73
N ARG A 38 -1.37 12.03 -7.81
CA ARG A 38 -2.15 12.89 -6.88
C ARG A 38 -2.14 12.45 -5.40
N GLY A 39 -0.98 12.07 -4.87
CA GLY A 39 -0.83 11.69 -3.46
C GLY A 39 -1.37 10.30 -3.07
N ARG A 40 -1.82 9.44 -4.00
CA ARG A 40 -2.36 8.08 -3.75
C ARG A 40 -1.41 7.16 -2.96
N GLY A 41 -0.14 7.53 -2.83
CA GLY A 41 0.87 6.79 -2.06
C GLY A 41 0.64 6.76 -0.55
N TRP A 42 -0.17 7.67 0.04
CA TRP A 42 -0.39 7.72 1.49
C TRP A 42 -0.96 6.42 2.05
N LEU A 43 -1.76 5.69 1.25
CA LEU A 43 -2.38 4.44 1.63
C LEU A 43 -1.34 3.35 1.94
N SER A 44 -0.19 3.37 1.27
CA SER A 44 0.90 2.40 1.51
C SER A 44 1.45 2.49 2.94
N ILE A 45 1.54 3.71 3.48
CA ILE A 45 1.99 3.96 4.84
C ILE A 45 0.95 3.42 5.81
N ALA A 46 -0.32 3.78 5.62
CA ALA A 46 -1.43 3.31 6.46
C ALA A 46 -1.53 1.78 6.49
N LEU A 47 -1.44 1.13 5.32
CA LEU A 47 -1.46 -0.33 5.19
C LEU A 47 -0.31 -1.01 5.92
N THR A 48 0.89 -0.41 5.89
CA THR A 48 2.06 -0.98 6.57
C THR A 48 1.86 -0.97 8.09
N PHE A 49 1.29 0.10 8.63
CA PHE A 49 0.95 0.20 10.06
C PHE A 49 -0.16 -0.79 10.44
N PHE A 50 -1.25 -0.84 9.67
CA PHE A 50 -2.35 -1.75 9.97
C PHE A 50 -1.96 -3.21 9.79
N GLY A 51 -1.17 -3.54 8.77
CA GLY A 51 -0.72 -4.90 8.53
C GLY A 51 0.26 -5.44 9.58
N GLY A 52 0.63 -4.66 10.61
CA GLY A 52 1.46 -5.13 11.71
C GLY A 52 2.80 -5.70 11.23
N TRP A 53 3.38 -5.11 10.18
CA TRP A 53 4.63 -5.57 9.55
C TRP A 53 4.59 -6.99 8.97
N SER A 54 3.40 -7.58 8.87
CA SER A 54 3.17 -8.91 8.30
C SER A 54 2.85 -8.80 6.81
N PRO A 55 3.70 -9.34 5.89
CA PRO A 55 3.51 -9.18 4.46
C PRO A 55 2.16 -9.71 3.93
N HIS A 56 1.66 -10.80 4.53
CA HIS A 56 0.39 -11.41 4.14
C HIS A 56 -0.80 -10.50 4.47
N LEU A 57 -0.83 -9.87 5.65
CA LEU A 57 -1.89 -8.94 6.02
C LEU A 57 -1.86 -7.67 5.15
N ILE A 58 -0.66 -7.17 4.85
CA ILE A 58 -0.48 -6.00 3.96
C ILE A 58 -1.01 -6.33 2.55
N PHE A 59 -0.74 -7.54 2.04
CA PHE A 59 -1.23 -7.98 0.74
C PHE A 59 -2.76 -8.04 0.67
N PHE A 60 -3.40 -8.71 1.64
CA PHE A 60 -4.87 -8.77 1.68
C PHE A 60 -5.51 -7.40 1.92
N GLY A 61 -4.88 -6.56 2.75
CA GLY A 61 -5.29 -5.18 2.94
C GLY A 61 -5.25 -4.40 1.63
N ALA A 62 -4.13 -4.43 0.91
CA ALA A 62 -4.00 -3.76 -0.38
C ALA A 62 -5.08 -4.20 -1.39
N LEU A 63 -5.38 -5.51 -1.44
CA LEU A 63 -6.43 -6.03 -2.31
C LEU A 63 -7.83 -5.52 -1.94
N PHE A 64 -8.15 -5.48 -0.64
CA PHE A 64 -9.42 -4.94 -0.15
C PHE A 64 -9.57 -3.46 -0.52
N PHE A 65 -8.53 -2.65 -0.32
CA PHE A 65 -8.57 -1.23 -0.69
C PHE A 65 -8.71 -1.02 -2.19
N ALA A 66 -7.99 -1.80 -3.00
CA ALA A 66 -8.14 -1.74 -4.45
C ALA A 66 -9.57 -2.09 -4.89
N ALA A 67 -10.20 -3.09 -4.25
CA ALA A 67 -11.60 -3.44 -4.53
C ALA A 67 -12.56 -2.30 -4.16
N VAL A 68 -12.37 -1.65 -3.01
CA VAL A 68 -13.17 -0.48 -2.60
C VAL A 68 -12.98 0.69 -3.56
N GLU A 69 -11.74 0.96 -4.00
CA GLU A 69 -11.43 2.04 -4.92
C GLU A 69 -12.06 1.83 -6.31
N VAL A 70 -12.01 0.60 -6.83
CA VAL A 70 -12.69 0.24 -8.09
C VAL A 70 -14.20 0.34 -7.94
N LEU A 71 -14.76 -0.11 -6.82
CA LEU A 71 -16.20 0.00 -6.56
C LEU A 71 -16.64 1.47 -6.50
N ALA A 72 -15.88 2.32 -5.82
CA ALA A 72 -16.12 3.77 -5.77
C ALA A 72 -16.12 4.39 -7.18
N PHE A 73 -15.15 4.01 -8.02
CA PHE A 73 -15.09 4.44 -9.41
C PHE A 73 -16.30 3.96 -10.23
N ARG A 74 -16.71 2.70 -10.07
CA ARG A 74 -17.88 2.14 -10.76
C ARG A 74 -19.17 2.88 -10.37
N VAL A 75 -19.38 3.13 -9.07
CA VAL A 75 -20.54 3.89 -8.59
C VAL A 75 -20.57 5.29 -9.19
N GLN A 76 -19.41 5.96 -9.29
CA GLN A 76 -19.28 7.28 -9.91
C GLN A 76 -19.67 7.26 -11.41
N VAL A 77 -19.24 6.23 -12.14
CA VAL A 77 -19.55 6.07 -13.58
C VAL A 77 -21.01 5.70 -13.81
N THR A 78 -21.65 4.97 -12.89
CA THR A 78 -23.04 4.51 -13.04
C THR A 78 -24.06 5.63 -12.81
N GLY A 79 -23.63 6.82 -12.37
CA GLY A 79 -24.47 8.01 -12.31
C GLY A 79 -25.58 7.95 -11.24
N VAL A 80 -25.48 7.05 -10.27
CA VAL A 80 -26.33 7.09 -9.08
C VAL A 80 -26.08 8.46 -8.45
N GLY A 81 -27.12 9.27 -8.19
CA GLY A 81 -27.05 10.67 -7.75
C GLY A 81 -26.43 10.92 -6.37
N ILE A 82 -25.42 10.14 -6.01
CA ILE A 82 -24.62 10.21 -4.80
C ILE A 82 -23.59 11.33 -4.98
N PRO A 83 -23.56 12.32 -4.08
CA PRO A 83 -22.55 13.38 -4.09
C PRO A 83 -21.11 12.84 -4.13
N TYR A 84 -20.27 13.45 -4.96
CA TYR A 84 -18.85 13.09 -5.12
C TYR A 84 -18.08 13.07 -3.79
N GLN A 85 -18.45 13.94 -2.84
CA GLN A 85 -17.87 13.99 -1.50
C GLN A 85 -18.03 12.67 -0.74
N LEU A 86 -19.17 11.96 -0.89
CA LEU A 86 -19.39 10.68 -0.19
C LEU A 86 -18.52 9.57 -0.78
N ILE A 87 -18.29 9.60 -2.09
CA ILE A 87 -17.44 8.62 -2.79
C ILE A 87 -15.98 8.80 -2.38
N LEU A 88 -15.52 10.05 -2.22
CA LEU A 88 -14.19 10.37 -1.70
C LEU A 88 -13.96 9.90 -0.25
N MET A 89 -15.03 9.72 0.53
CA MET A 89 -14.94 9.26 1.92
C MET A 89 -14.79 7.74 2.06
N LEU A 90 -15.19 6.96 1.04
CA LEU A 90 -15.11 5.48 1.05
C LEU A 90 -13.74 4.92 1.46
N PRO A 91 -12.60 5.38 0.92
CA PRO A 91 -11.29 4.88 1.34
C PRO A 91 -11.01 5.14 2.83
N TYR A 92 -11.50 6.24 3.41
CA TYR A 92 -11.33 6.53 4.84
C TYR A 92 -12.25 5.68 5.72
N LEU A 93 -13.46 5.37 5.26
CA LEU A 93 -14.35 4.45 5.97
C LEU A 93 -13.79 3.02 5.94
N ALA A 94 -13.20 2.62 4.81
CA ALA A 94 -12.51 1.35 4.66
C ALA A 94 -11.29 1.25 5.60
N THR A 95 -10.50 2.32 5.78
CA THR A 95 -9.40 2.32 6.78
C THR A 95 -9.91 2.17 8.20
N ILE A 96 -10.98 2.87 8.58
CA ILE A 96 -11.57 2.72 9.92
C ILE A 96 -12.05 1.29 10.15
N ALA A 97 -12.73 0.68 9.17
CA ALA A 97 -13.24 -0.69 9.26
C ALA A 97 -12.12 -1.74 9.40
N VAL A 98 -11.04 -1.61 8.64
CA VAL A 98 -9.87 -2.52 8.71
C VAL A 98 -9.04 -2.28 9.98
N MET A 99 -8.99 -1.04 10.46
CA MET A 99 -8.20 -0.66 11.64
C MET A 99 -8.81 -1.19 12.95
N LEU A 100 -10.15 -1.19 13.08
CA LEU A 100 -10.86 -1.61 14.29
C LEU A 100 -10.40 -2.99 14.84
N PRO A 101 -10.30 -4.06 14.03
CA PRO A 101 -9.85 -5.36 14.52
C PRO A 101 -8.31 -5.46 14.66
N THR A 102 -7.56 -4.65 13.92
CA THR A 102 -6.11 -4.86 13.74
C THR A 102 -5.25 -4.10 14.76
N PHE A 103 -5.81 -3.06 15.38
CA PHE A 103 -5.10 -2.20 16.34
C PHE A 103 -4.46 -2.95 17.52
N ARG A 104 -5.01 -4.11 17.92
CA ARG A 104 -4.52 -4.90 19.06
C ARG A 104 -3.23 -5.69 18.80
N ARG A 105 -2.70 -5.70 17.56
CA ARG A 105 -1.57 -6.55 17.15
C ARG A 105 -0.34 -5.79 16.63
N LEU A 106 -0.16 -4.54 17.01
CA LEU A 106 1.00 -3.73 16.59
C LEU A 106 2.30 -4.27 17.20
N GLN A 107 2.97 -5.18 16.48
CA GLN A 107 4.32 -5.63 16.80
C GLN A 107 5.33 -4.82 16.00
N ILE A 108 5.98 -3.85 16.62
CA ILE A 108 7.03 -3.06 15.98
C ILE A 108 8.29 -3.92 15.86
N PRO A 109 8.87 -4.11 14.66
CA PRO A 109 10.04 -4.94 14.48
C PRO A 109 11.26 -4.33 15.20
N ALA A 110 11.94 -5.15 16.00
CA ALA A 110 13.04 -4.76 16.89
C ALA A 110 14.32 -4.22 16.18
N PHE A 111 14.35 -4.29 14.85
CA PHE A 111 15.46 -3.83 13.99
C PHE A 111 15.13 -2.55 13.21
N LEU A 112 13.93 -1.99 13.34
CA LEU A 112 13.60 -0.72 12.70
C LEU A 112 14.50 0.40 13.25
N GLY A 113 15.20 1.11 12.37
CA GLY A 113 16.08 2.23 12.74
C GLY A 113 17.48 1.84 13.24
N LYS A 114 17.85 0.54 13.27
CA LYS A 114 19.23 0.13 13.57
C LYS A 114 20.08 0.12 12.30
N ASN A 115 21.24 0.77 12.34
CA ASN A 115 22.20 0.76 11.24
C ASN A 115 22.71 -0.66 10.96
N TYR A 116 22.87 -0.99 9.68
CA TYR A 116 23.43 -2.28 9.28
C TYR A 116 24.96 -2.23 9.37
N ASP A 117 25.50 -2.60 10.52
CA ASP A 117 26.95 -2.71 10.71
C ASP A 117 27.45 -4.07 10.21
N ARG A 118 28.10 -4.06 9.04
CA ARG A 118 28.73 -5.27 8.48
C ARG A 118 29.94 -5.71 9.31
N GLU A 119 30.68 -4.76 9.88
CA GLU A 119 31.95 -4.98 10.59
C GLU A 119 31.77 -5.65 11.95
N ARG A 120 30.71 -5.31 12.69
CA ARG A 120 30.39 -5.89 14.01
C ARG A 120 30.11 -7.39 13.97
N ARG A 121 29.85 -7.94 12.78
CA ARG A 121 29.54 -9.35 12.52
C ARG A 121 30.78 -10.22 12.28
N LEU A 122 31.95 -9.61 12.05
CA LEU A 122 33.23 -10.29 11.83
C LEU A 122 34.11 -10.37 13.09
N LEU A 123 33.73 -9.64 14.15
CA LEU A 123 34.46 -9.53 15.41
C LEU A 123 33.91 -10.45 16.52
N LEU A 124 32.97 -11.35 16.19
CA LEU A 124 32.38 -12.39 17.05
C LEU A 124 32.53 -13.75 16.35
#